data_AF-A0AAJ1VY72-F1
#
_entry.id   AF-A0AAJ1VY72-F1
#
_cell.length_a   1.000
_cell.length_b   1.000
_cell.length_c   1.000
_cell.angle_alpha   90.00
_cell.angle_beta   90.00
_cell.angle_gamma   90.00
#
_symmetry.space_group_name_H-M   'P 1'
#
loop_
_entity.id
_entity.type
_entity.pdbx_description
1 polymer ?
#
loop_
_entity_poly.entity_id
_entity_poly.type
_entity_poly.pdbx_seq_one_letter_code
_entity_poly.pdbx_strand_id
1 'polypeptide(L)'
;GGVLEHEEQPDEKRDRYLHDWNLTGEGDLQRPTTVEIDDETLRDGLQSPSVRQPSLGEKLEILGRMGELGIHAANIGSPGASA
;
A
#
# COMPACT_ATOMS: atom_id res chain seq x y z
N GLY A 1 5.14 -32.69 -44.19
CA GLY A 1 6.18 -31.78 -43.70
C GLY A 1 5.79 -31.38 -42.30
N GLY A 2 6.58 -31.81 -41.31
CA GLY A 2 6.29 -31.51 -39.90
C GLY A 2 6.40 -30.03 -39.65
N VAL A 3 5.39 -29.47 -38.99
CA VAL A 3 5.43 -28.10 -38.46
C VAL A 3 6.48 -28.13 -37.35
N LEU A 4 7.60 -27.42 -37.54
CA LEU A 4 8.59 -27.21 -36.50
C LEU A 4 7.94 -26.27 -35.48
N GLU A 5 7.45 -26.83 -34.38
CA GLU A 5 7.08 -26.06 -33.20
C GLU A 5 8.32 -25.28 -32.77
N HIS A 6 8.28 -23.95 -32.90
CA HIS A 6 9.31 -23.10 -32.31
C HIS A 6 9.18 -23.26 -30.80
N GLU A 7 10.09 -24.00 -30.18
CA GLU A 7 10.26 -23.95 -28.73
C GLU A 7 10.68 -22.52 -28.38
N GLU A 8 9.73 -21.74 -27.84
CA GLU A 8 10.01 -20.39 -27.32
C GLU A 8 11.18 -20.46 -26.35
N GLN A 9 12.20 -19.65 -26.59
CA GLN A 9 13.39 -19.68 -25.76
C GLN A 9 13.01 -19.23 -24.33
N PRO A 10 13.61 -19.83 -23.28
CA PRO A 10 13.23 -19.57 -21.90
C PRO A 10 13.21 -18.09 -21.52
N ASP A 11 14.11 -17.31 -22.11
CA ASP A 11 14.24 -15.86 -21.86
C ASP A 11 13.09 -15.06 -22.52
N GLU A 12 12.67 -15.44 -23.73
CA GLU A 12 11.52 -14.83 -24.43
C GLU A 12 10.19 -15.05 -23.67
N LYS A 13 10.08 -16.18 -22.97
CA LYS A 13 8.92 -16.48 -22.12
C LYS A 13 8.95 -15.67 -20.81
N ARG A 14 10.14 -15.44 -20.23
CA ARG A 14 10.30 -14.66 -18.99
C ARG A 14 9.91 -13.21 -19.22
N ASP A 15 10.42 -12.59 -20.28
CA ASP A 15 10.18 -11.18 -20.59
C ASP A 15 8.70 -10.88 -20.93
N ARG A 16 7.92 -11.90 -21.32
CA ARG A 16 6.48 -11.77 -21.55
C ARG A 16 5.64 -11.68 -20.27
N TYR A 17 6.09 -12.28 -19.18
CA TYR A 17 5.31 -12.40 -17.93
C TYR A 17 5.95 -11.70 -16.74
N LEU A 18 7.21 -11.30 -16.84
CA LEU A 18 7.96 -10.62 -15.78
C LEU A 18 8.32 -9.22 -16.25
N HIS A 19 7.51 -8.25 -15.85
CA HIS A 19 7.86 -6.84 -15.98
C HIS A 19 8.86 -6.45 -14.88
N ASP A 20 10.04 -5.94 -15.26
CA ASP A 20 11.03 -5.44 -14.30
C ASP A 20 10.70 -4.02 -13.85
N TRP A 21 10.12 -3.90 -12.66
CA TRP A 21 9.75 -2.62 -12.07
C TRP A 21 10.96 -1.78 -11.64
N ASN A 22 12.16 -2.35 -11.53
CA ASN A 22 13.36 -1.56 -11.20
C ASN A 22 13.81 -0.66 -12.35
N LEU A 23 13.37 -0.95 -13.58
CA LEU A 23 13.58 -0.08 -14.75
C LEU A 23 12.62 1.13 -14.76
N THR A 24 11.62 1.12 -13.88
CA THR A 24 10.58 2.15 -13.80
C THR A 24 10.75 2.91 -12.49
N GLY A 25 11.35 4.10 -12.51
CA GLY A 25 11.34 4.91 -11.28
C GLY A 25 12.19 6.15 -11.24
N GLU A 26 13.35 6.20 -11.89
CA GLU A 26 14.32 7.27 -11.54
C GLU A 26 14.25 8.52 -12.42
N GLY A 27 13.59 8.48 -13.58
CA GLY A 27 13.60 9.59 -14.56
C GLY A 27 12.26 10.24 -14.93
N ASP A 28 11.15 9.49 -14.88
CA ASP A 28 9.88 9.89 -15.54
C ASP A 28 8.72 10.17 -14.58
N LEU A 29 8.92 10.04 -13.28
CA LEU A 29 7.87 10.33 -12.31
C LEU A 29 7.78 11.84 -12.08
N GLN A 30 6.74 12.45 -12.66
CA GLN A 30 6.40 13.84 -12.37
C GLN A 30 6.14 13.99 -10.87
N ARG A 31 6.76 15.00 -10.26
CA ARG A 31 6.49 15.31 -8.85
C ARG A 31 5.00 15.65 -8.69
N PRO A 32 4.32 15.08 -7.67
CA PRO A 32 2.93 15.41 -7.43
C PRO A 32 2.79 16.88 -7.05
N THR A 33 1.77 17.54 -7.58
CA THR A 33 1.42 18.93 -7.24
C THR A 33 0.73 19.03 -5.88
N THR A 34 0.25 17.92 -5.34
CA THR A 34 -0.43 17.84 -4.04
C THR A 34 -0.05 16.52 -3.37
N VAL A 35 0.23 16.59 -2.07
CA VAL A 35 0.53 15.41 -1.25
C VAL A 35 -0.55 15.33 -0.18
N GLU A 36 -1.22 14.19 -0.14
CA GLU A 36 -2.21 13.87 0.88
C GLU A 36 -1.59 12.93 1.92
N ILE A 37 -2.08 13.00 3.14
CA ILE A 37 -1.64 12.14 4.24
C ILE A 37 -2.76 11.15 4.55
N ASP A 38 -2.44 9.85 4.40
CA ASP A 38 -3.24 8.74 4.90
C ASP A 38 -2.60 8.22 6.20
N ASP A 39 -3.26 8.43 7.32
CA ASP A 39 -2.76 8.09 8.65
C ASP A 39 -3.23 6.68 9.08
N GLU A 40 -2.27 5.77 9.28
CA GLU A 40 -2.53 4.40 9.71
C GLU A 40 -2.38 4.16 11.23
N THR A 41 -2.36 5.20 12.06
CA THR A 41 -2.18 5.08 13.53
C THR A 41 -3.21 4.14 14.17
N LEU A 42 -4.47 4.19 13.71
CA LEU A 42 -5.56 3.35 14.22
C LEU A 42 -5.69 1.98 13.52
N ARG A 43 -4.80 1.66 12.58
CA ARG A 43 -4.68 0.35 11.94
C ARG A 43 -3.33 -0.26 12.26
N ASP A 44 -2.27 0.19 11.60
CA ASP A 44 -0.92 -0.37 11.67
C ASP A 44 -0.28 -0.09 13.04
N GLY A 45 -0.53 1.11 13.58
CA GLY A 45 -0.11 1.46 14.93
C GLY A 45 -0.68 0.51 16.00
N LEU A 46 -1.91 0.00 15.79
CA LEU A 46 -2.55 -0.96 16.68
C LEU A 46 -2.05 -2.41 16.50
N GLN A 47 -1.28 -2.71 15.45
CA GLN A 47 -0.69 -4.03 15.23
C GLN A 47 0.59 -4.25 16.05
N SER A 48 1.16 -3.19 16.61
CA SER A 48 2.34 -3.30 17.46
C SER A 48 2.03 -4.10 18.73
N PRO A 49 2.80 -5.16 19.05
CA PRO A 49 2.55 -6.00 20.23
C PRO A 49 2.74 -5.26 21.56
N SER A 50 3.38 -4.09 21.55
CA SER A 50 3.62 -3.27 22.73
C SER A 50 2.65 -2.10 22.87
N VAL A 51 1.74 -1.90 21.91
CA VAL A 51 0.77 -0.81 21.98
C VAL A 51 -0.35 -1.16 22.95
N ARG A 52 -0.72 -0.20 23.80
CA ARG A 52 -1.97 -0.31 24.56
C ARG A 52 -3.14 -0.07 23.62
N GLN A 53 -4.17 -0.89 23.71
CA GLN A 53 -5.41 -0.64 23.00
C GLN A 53 -6.12 0.61 23.55
N PRO A 54 -6.30 1.68 22.74
CA PRO A 54 -7.09 2.83 23.15
C PRO A 54 -8.58 2.45 23.27
N SER A 55 -9.26 3.05 24.22
CA SER A 55 -10.72 2.97 24.36
C SER A 55 -11.42 3.58 23.15
N LEU A 56 -12.71 3.30 22.97
CA LEU A 56 -13.50 3.88 21.87
C LEU A 56 -13.47 5.42 21.91
N GLY A 57 -13.59 6.02 23.10
CA GLY A 57 -13.53 7.48 23.26
C GLY A 57 -12.18 8.06 22.82
N GLU A 58 -11.07 7.42 23.23
CA GLU A 58 -9.72 7.82 22.80
C GLU A 58 -9.54 7.69 21.29
N LYS A 59 -10.08 6.64 20.66
CA LYS A 59 -10.05 6.49 19.19
C LYS A 59 -10.80 7.61 18.48
N LEU A 60 -11.97 8.02 18.99
CA LEU A 60 -12.74 9.14 18.44
C LEU A 60 -12.01 10.48 18.62
N GLU A 61 -11.37 10.69 19.77
CA GLU A 61 -10.56 11.88 20.02
C GLU A 61 -9.37 11.96 19.06
N ILE A 62 -8.68 10.83 18.83
CA ILE A 62 -7.58 10.74 17.86
C ILE A 62 -8.08 11.15 16.46
N LEU A 63 -9.22 10.62 16.00
CA LEU A 63 -9.80 10.98 14.71
C LEU A 63 -10.15 12.47 14.60
N GLY A 64 -10.71 13.06 15.67
CA GLY A 64 -10.98 14.50 15.72
C GLY A 64 -9.70 15.32 15.56
N ARG A 65 -8.65 14.96 16.29
CA ARG A 65 -7.33 15.62 16.21
C ARG A 65 -6.67 15.45 14.84
N MET A 66 -6.84 14.30 14.17
CA MET A 66 -6.35 14.10 12.81
C MET A 66 -6.95 15.12 11.85
N GLY A 67 -8.27 15.35 11.96
CA GLY A 67 -8.96 16.40 11.20
C GLY A 67 -8.42 17.80 11.50
N GLU A 68 -8.20 18.13 12.78
CA GLU A 68 -7.61 19.42 13.19
C GLU A 68 -6.19 19.63 12.66
N LEU A 69 -5.41 18.55 12.50
CA LEU A 69 -4.06 18.59 11.93
C LEU A 69 -4.05 18.68 10.39
N GLY A 70 -5.21 18.57 9.73
CA GLY A 70 -5.30 18.56 8.26
C GLY A 70 -4.87 17.23 7.63
N ILE A 71 -4.96 16.12 8.36
CA ILE A 71 -4.78 14.77 7.80
C ILE A 71 -5.96 14.47 6.88
N HIS A 72 -5.67 13.91 5.70
CA HIS A 72 -6.64 13.81 4.61
C HIS A 72 -7.50 12.55 4.72
N ALA A 73 -6.89 11.46 5.18
CA ALA A 73 -7.56 10.19 5.41
C ALA A 73 -7.00 9.51 6.66
N ALA A 74 -7.84 8.71 7.31
CA ALA A 74 -7.45 7.87 8.43
C ALA A 74 -7.86 6.43 8.16
N ASN A 75 -6.89 5.52 8.17
CA ASN A 75 -7.14 4.11 8.05
C ASN A 75 -7.47 3.52 9.43
N ILE A 76 -8.73 3.10 9.60
CA ILE A 76 -9.24 2.54 10.87
C ILE A 76 -9.25 1.00 10.89
N GLY A 77 -8.64 0.35 9.89
CA GLY A 77 -8.58 -1.10 9.77
C GLY A 77 -9.87 -1.74 9.20
N SER A 78 -9.92 -3.07 9.23
CA SER A 78 -11.09 -3.83 8.74
C SER A 78 -12.02 -4.19 9.89
N PRO A 79 -13.34 -4.01 9.75
CA PRO A 79 -14.31 -4.37 10.79
C PRO A 79 -14.32 -5.88 11.12
N GLY A 80 -13.72 -6.73 10.28
CA GLY A 80 -13.61 -8.18 10.49
C GLY A 80 -12.23 -8.69 10.93
N ALA A 81 -11.26 -7.81 11.19
CA ALA A 81 -9.89 -8.23 11.52
C ALA A 81 -9.70 -8.67 13.00
N SER A 82 -10.78 -8.72 13.78
CA SER A 82 -10.75 -9.14 15.19
C SER A 82 -11.37 -10.53 15.33
N ALA A 83 -10.61 -11.50 15.84
CA ALA A 83 -11.10 -12.80 16.31
C ALA A 83 -10.99 -12.88 17.84
#